data_AF-M8C3Z5-F1
#
_entry.id   AF-M8C3Z5-F1
#
_cell.length_a   1.000
_cell.length_b   1.000
_cell.length_c   1.000
_cell.angle_alpha   90.00
_cell.angle_beta   90.00
_cell.angle_gamma   90.00
#
_symmetry.space_group_name_H-M   'P 1'
#
loop_
_entity.id
_entity.type
_entity.pdbx_description
1 polymer ?
#
loop_
_entity_poly.entity_id
_entity_poly.type
_entity_poly.pdbx_seq_one_letter_code
_entity_poly.pdbx_strand_id
1 'polypeptide(L)'
;MSKANVLLVPYPCQSHINPMLQFAKRLASKGVPAALIVTRFIARTVRFYAGPVRVESISDGHDKGGLPSAASVDEYVERLESNGSASLAALIEEGHFTHVVYDSFMHWVARTARGLGLSAVPFFTQSCAGGAVYYYVNSGLLDAPPPGDAGGRERAVRTRRSPPPRSPSSLIGTRVTGFSSTRSMSWSSR
;
A
#
# COMPACT_ATOMS: atom_id res chain seq x y z
N MET A 1 -29.50 7.03 -4.22
CA MET A 1 -28.13 6.45 -4.29
C MET A 1 -27.94 5.56 -3.08
N SER A 2 -27.47 4.32 -3.27
CA SER A 2 -27.11 3.45 -2.14
C SER A 2 -25.97 4.09 -1.34
N LYS A 3 -26.01 3.97 -0.02
CA LYS A 3 -24.97 4.51 0.86
C LYS A 3 -23.66 3.74 0.58
N ALA A 4 -22.54 4.46 0.46
CA ALA A 4 -21.25 3.85 0.20
C ALA A 4 -20.88 2.85 1.32
N ASN A 5 -20.39 1.66 0.94
CA ASN A 5 -19.82 0.66 1.84
C ASN A 5 -18.59 0.07 1.14
N VAL A 6 -17.43 0.31 1.73
CA VAL A 6 -16.14 0.14 1.07
C VAL A 6 -15.43 -1.10 1.59
N LEU A 7 -15.00 -1.96 0.67
CA LEU A 7 -14.12 -3.08 0.97
C LEU A 7 -12.67 -2.70 0.64
N LEU A 8 -11.75 -2.90 1.56
CA LEU A 8 -10.34 -2.61 1.38
C LEU A 8 -9.54 -3.90 1.28
N VAL A 9 -8.82 -4.10 0.17
CA VAL A 9 -8.07 -5.33 -0.11
C VAL A 9 -6.56 -5.03 -0.20
N PRO A 10 -5.83 -5.05 0.92
CA PRO A 10 -4.39 -4.88 0.93
C PRO A 10 -3.66 -6.09 0.35
N TYR A 11 -2.45 -5.88 -0.16
CA TYR A 11 -1.49 -6.97 -0.32
C TYR A 11 -1.15 -7.55 1.06
N PRO A 12 -1.01 -8.89 1.23
CA PRO A 12 -0.97 -9.54 2.55
C PRO A 12 0.39 -9.41 3.26
N CYS A 13 0.86 -8.18 3.42
CA CYS A 13 2.03 -7.86 4.24
C CYS A 13 1.82 -6.57 5.03
N GLN A 14 2.54 -6.44 6.15
CA GLN A 14 2.28 -5.39 7.14
C GLN A 14 2.42 -3.97 6.56
N SER A 15 3.42 -3.74 5.70
CA SER A 15 3.66 -2.44 5.08
C SER A 15 2.52 -1.97 4.17
N HIS A 16 1.67 -2.88 3.70
CA HIS A 16 0.50 -2.56 2.87
C HIS A 16 -0.80 -2.53 3.69
N ILE A 17 -0.96 -3.46 4.63
CA ILE A 17 -2.12 -3.54 5.54
C ILE A 17 -2.24 -2.27 6.38
N ASN A 18 -1.15 -1.77 6.95
CA ASN A 18 -1.20 -0.64 7.89
C ASN A 18 -1.71 0.67 7.23
N PRO A 19 -1.15 1.14 6.10
CA PRO A 19 -1.67 2.32 5.40
C PRO A 19 -3.14 2.19 5.01
N MET A 20 -3.55 1.03 4.48
CA MET A 20 -4.94 0.80 4.08
C MET A 20 -5.88 0.73 5.29
N LEU A 21 -5.46 0.16 6.41
CA LEU A 21 -6.23 0.22 7.66
C LEU A 21 -6.41 1.67 8.15
N GLN A 22 -5.37 2.50 8.06
CA GLN A 22 -5.51 3.91 8.41
C GLN A 22 -6.46 4.65 7.48
N PHE A 23 -6.41 4.35 6.18
CA PHE A 23 -7.38 4.87 5.23
C PHE A 23 -8.81 4.41 5.55
N ALA A 24 -9.03 3.14 5.89
CA ALA A 24 -10.31 2.62 6.34
C ALA A 24 -10.83 3.34 7.60
N LYS A 25 -9.97 3.59 8.58
CA LYS A 25 -10.32 4.36 9.80
C LYS A 25 -10.75 5.78 9.45
N ARG A 26 -10.10 6.42 8.47
CA ARG A 26 -10.49 7.75 7.97
C ARG A 26 -11.84 7.72 7.27
N LEU A 27 -12.14 6.69 6.47
CA LEU A 27 -13.47 6.50 5.86
C LEU A 27 -14.55 6.36 6.94
N ALA A 28 -14.32 5.50 7.92
CA ALA A 28 -15.25 5.29 9.03
C ALA A 28 -15.50 6.57 9.83
N SER A 29 -14.46 7.37 10.09
CA SER A 29 -14.59 8.67 10.78
C SER A 29 -15.45 9.69 10.03
N LYS A 30 -15.65 9.50 8.71
CA LYS A 30 -16.49 10.33 7.86
C LYS A 30 -17.89 9.72 7.63
N GLY A 31 -18.25 8.68 8.38
CA GLY A 31 -19.55 8.02 8.27
C GLY A 31 -19.69 7.08 7.06
N VAL A 32 -18.57 6.68 6.44
CA VAL A 32 -18.52 5.68 5.36
C VAL A 32 -18.12 4.33 5.96
N PRO A 33 -19.06 3.36 6.04
CA PRO A 33 -18.73 2.00 6.44
C PRO A 33 -17.58 1.41 5.63
N ALA A 34 -16.63 0.79 6.33
CA ALA A 34 -15.45 0.18 5.74
C ALA A 34 -15.18 -1.19 6.36
N ALA A 35 -14.77 -2.13 5.52
CA ALA A 35 -14.26 -3.43 5.92
C ALA A 35 -12.84 -3.63 5.34
N LEU A 36 -11.91 -4.09 6.17
CA LEU A 36 -10.56 -4.45 5.75
C LEU A 36 -10.47 -5.96 5.56
N ILE A 37 -10.01 -6.39 4.39
CA ILE A 37 -9.66 -7.78 4.12
C ILE A 37 -8.28 -8.09 4.67
N VAL A 38 -8.16 -9.26 5.30
CA VAL A 38 -6.88 -9.94 5.56
C VAL A 38 -6.96 -11.38 5.05
N THR A 39 -5.83 -12.08 4.93
CA THR A 39 -5.89 -13.52 4.64
C THR A 39 -6.32 -14.28 5.88
N ARG A 40 -6.93 -15.46 5.70
CA ARG A 40 -7.30 -16.36 6.82
C ARG A 40 -6.10 -16.71 7.70
N PHE A 41 -4.91 -16.84 7.12
CA PHE A 41 -3.67 -17.01 7.88
C PHE A 41 -3.41 -15.82 8.80
N ILE A 42 -3.44 -14.59 8.28
CA ILE A 42 -3.22 -13.36 9.06
C ILE A 42 -4.29 -13.19 10.14
N ALA A 43 -5.57 -13.43 9.82
CA ALA A 43 -6.68 -13.33 10.77
C ALA A 43 -6.48 -14.23 12.00
N ARG A 44 -5.84 -15.39 11.81
CA ARG A 44 -5.58 -16.37 12.87
C ARG A 44 -4.30 -16.08 13.66
N THR A 45 -3.27 -15.56 13.01
CA THR A 45 -1.92 -15.44 13.61
C THR A 45 -1.60 -14.05 14.13
N VAL A 46 -2.25 -13.00 13.60
CA VAL A 46 -1.96 -11.61 13.93
C VAL A 46 -3.13 -10.99 14.68
N ARG A 47 -2.83 -10.36 15.81
CA ARG A 47 -3.79 -9.52 16.54
C ARG A 47 -3.48 -8.06 16.25
N PHE A 48 -4.49 -7.31 15.80
CA PHE A 48 -4.37 -5.87 15.59
C PHE A 48 -5.69 -5.16 15.93
N TYR A 49 -5.60 -3.88 16.29
CA TYR A 49 -6.77 -3.07 16.60
C TYR A 49 -7.25 -2.33 15.35
N ALA A 50 -8.37 -2.80 14.80
CA ALA A 50 -9.02 -2.20 13.64
C ALA A 50 -9.88 -0.96 13.98
N GLY A 51 -10.18 -0.73 15.27
CA GLY A 51 -11.09 0.34 15.68
C GLY A 51 -12.50 0.11 15.13
N PRO A 52 -13.15 1.12 14.53
CA PRO A 52 -14.52 0.98 14.00
C PRO A 52 -14.61 0.23 12.67
N VAL A 53 -13.46 -0.19 12.12
CA VAL A 53 -13.38 -0.87 10.82
C VAL A 53 -13.68 -2.36 11.01
N ARG A 54 -14.60 -2.91 10.20
CA ARG A 54 -14.84 -4.37 10.18
C ARG A 54 -13.62 -5.08 9.62
N VAL A 55 -13.31 -6.26 10.12
CA VAL A 55 -12.24 -7.10 9.56
C VAL A 55 -12.89 -8.36 9.03
N GLU A 56 -12.63 -8.63 7.76
CA GLU A 56 -13.09 -9.82 7.06
C GLU A 56 -11.88 -10.60 6.54
N SER A 57 -12.09 -11.85 6.15
CA SER A 57 -10.99 -12.70 5.67
C SER A 57 -11.28 -13.44 4.38
N ILE A 58 -10.25 -13.53 3.53
CA ILE A 58 -10.24 -14.33 2.30
C ILE A 58 -9.18 -15.43 2.38
N SER A 59 -9.29 -16.44 1.52
CA SER A 59 -8.24 -17.45 1.40
C SER A 59 -7.08 -16.94 0.57
N ASP A 60 -5.85 -17.27 0.97
CA ASP A 60 -4.64 -17.08 0.16
C ASP A 60 -4.12 -18.41 -0.43
N GLY A 61 -4.93 -19.48 -0.33
CA GLY A 61 -4.52 -20.84 -0.69
C GLY A 61 -3.56 -21.49 0.31
N HIS A 62 -3.09 -20.74 1.31
CA HIS A 62 -2.16 -21.16 2.35
C HIS A 62 -2.70 -20.82 3.75
N ASP A 63 -4.02 -20.97 3.97
CA ASP A 63 -4.77 -20.52 5.16
C ASP A 63 -4.20 -20.97 6.52
N LYS A 64 -3.35 -22.02 6.55
CA LYS A 64 -2.68 -22.53 7.76
C LYS A 64 -1.24 -22.06 7.91
N GLY A 65 -0.48 -21.95 6.83
CA GLY A 65 0.98 -21.72 6.87
C GLY A 65 1.44 -20.38 6.30
N GLY A 66 0.55 -19.65 5.63
CA GLY A 66 0.87 -18.39 4.95
C GLY A 66 1.93 -18.56 3.86
N LEU A 67 2.57 -17.46 3.47
CA LEU A 67 3.67 -17.49 2.51
C LEU A 67 4.76 -18.54 2.83
N PRO A 68 5.18 -18.78 4.10
CA PRO A 68 6.17 -19.80 4.40
C PRO A 68 5.81 -21.25 4.04
N SER A 69 4.52 -21.58 3.83
CA SER A 69 4.13 -22.91 3.35
C SER A 69 4.07 -23.04 1.83
N ALA A 70 4.29 -21.95 1.10
CA ALA A 70 4.31 -21.95 -0.36
C ALA A 70 5.61 -22.55 -0.90
N ALA A 71 5.53 -23.16 -2.09
CA ALA A 71 6.70 -23.72 -2.74
C ALA A 71 7.64 -22.63 -3.27
N SER A 72 7.08 -21.47 -3.64
CA SER A 72 7.80 -20.27 -4.08
C SER A 72 6.92 -19.04 -3.90
N VAL A 73 7.51 -17.84 -4.10
CA VAL A 73 6.73 -16.59 -4.12
C VAL A 73 5.73 -16.59 -5.29
N ASP A 74 6.13 -17.08 -6.45
CA ASP A 74 5.26 -17.15 -7.63
C ASP A 74 4.06 -18.07 -7.39
N GLU A 75 4.30 -19.26 -6.80
CA GLU A 75 3.22 -20.18 -6.43
C GLU A 75 2.28 -19.55 -5.41
N TYR A 76 2.80 -18.82 -4.42
CA TYR A 76 1.96 -18.09 -3.47
C TYR A 76 1.09 -17.03 -4.16
N VAL A 77 1.65 -16.26 -5.09
CA VAL A 77 0.91 -15.22 -5.82
C VAL A 77 -0.20 -15.84 -6.69
N GLU A 78 0.08 -16.95 -7.37
CA GLU A 78 -0.92 -17.69 -8.16
C GLU A 78 -2.07 -18.25 -7.28
N ARG A 79 -1.73 -18.80 -6.12
CA ARG A 79 -2.72 -19.27 -5.13
C ARG A 79 -3.54 -18.14 -4.55
N LEU A 80 -2.88 -17.02 -4.22
CA LEU A 80 -3.55 -15.83 -3.72
C LEU A 80 -4.52 -15.27 -4.76
N GLU A 81 -4.17 -15.25 -6.05
CA GLU A 81 -5.10 -14.84 -7.11
C GLU A 81 -6.27 -15.80 -7.23
N SER A 82 -6.01 -17.10 -7.38
CA SER A 82 -7.07 -18.09 -7.66
C SER A 82 -8.02 -18.28 -6.46
N ASN A 83 -7.49 -18.56 -5.27
CA ASN A 83 -8.29 -18.75 -4.06
C ASN A 83 -8.83 -17.42 -3.51
N GLY A 84 -8.04 -16.35 -3.61
CA GLY A 84 -8.45 -15.02 -3.16
C GLY A 84 -9.59 -14.47 -4.01
N SER A 85 -9.56 -14.64 -5.33
CA SER A 85 -10.66 -14.22 -6.21
C SER A 85 -11.96 -14.94 -5.88
N ALA A 86 -11.93 -16.26 -5.71
CA ALA A 86 -13.13 -17.05 -5.39
C ALA A 86 -13.73 -16.67 -4.03
N SER A 87 -12.89 -16.55 -2.99
CA SER A 87 -13.37 -16.19 -1.66
C SER A 87 -13.75 -14.71 -1.53
N LEU A 88 -13.12 -13.81 -2.28
CA LEU A 88 -13.53 -12.41 -2.39
C LEU A 88 -14.89 -12.29 -3.08
N ALA A 89 -15.13 -13.06 -4.15
CA ALA A 89 -16.40 -13.05 -4.86
C ALA A 89 -17.56 -13.46 -3.94
N ALA A 90 -17.41 -14.59 -3.23
CA ALA A 90 -18.40 -15.04 -2.25
C ALA A 90 -18.68 -13.96 -1.18
N LEU A 91 -17.64 -13.30 -0.66
CA LEU A 91 -17.81 -12.24 0.31
C LEU A 91 -18.52 -11.00 -0.25
N ILE A 92 -18.28 -10.65 -1.51
CA ILE A 92 -18.97 -9.54 -2.19
C ILE A 92 -20.45 -9.87 -2.40
N GLU A 93 -20.78 -11.11 -2.75
CA GLU A 93 -22.16 -11.57 -2.97
C GLU A 93 -22.98 -11.64 -1.67
N GLU A 94 -22.36 -12.10 -0.58
CA GLU A 94 -22.99 -12.15 0.74
C GLU A 94 -23.13 -10.76 1.39
N GLY A 95 -22.22 -9.84 1.06
CA GLY A 95 -22.15 -8.51 1.63
C GLY A 95 -22.89 -7.44 0.84
N HIS A 96 -23.17 -6.31 1.49
CA HIS A 96 -23.71 -5.12 0.82
C HIS A 96 -22.62 -4.11 0.51
N PHE A 97 -21.66 -4.45 -0.35
CA PHE A 97 -20.55 -3.57 -0.75
C PHE A 97 -20.85 -2.81 -2.04
N THR A 98 -20.37 -1.58 -2.15
CA THR A 98 -20.54 -0.75 -3.36
C THR A 98 -19.22 -0.41 -4.04
N HIS A 99 -18.12 -0.43 -3.28
CA HIS A 99 -16.79 -0.07 -3.75
C HIS A 99 -15.75 -1.03 -3.20
N VAL A 100 -14.74 -1.32 -4.01
CA VAL A 100 -13.52 -2.00 -3.60
C VAL A 100 -12.34 -1.06 -3.80
N VAL A 101 -11.58 -0.81 -2.73
CA VAL A 101 -10.29 -0.15 -2.77
C VAL A 101 -9.23 -1.22 -2.59
N TYR A 102 -8.42 -1.47 -3.60
CA TYR A 102 -7.48 -2.59 -3.61
C TYR A 102 -6.06 -2.08 -3.74
N ASP A 103 -5.11 -2.77 -3.11
CA ASP A 103 -3.70 -2.50 -3.30
C ASP A 103 -3.32 -2.70 -4.76
N SER A 104 -2.57 -1.77 -5.35
CA SER A 104 -2.17 -1.85 -6.76
C SER A 104 -1.45 -3.16 -7.13
N PHE A 105 -0.81 -3.86 -6.18
CA PHE A 105 -0.18 -5.16 -6.44
C PHE A 105 -1.18 -6.32 -6.58
N MET A 106 -2.42 -6.12 -6.13
CA MET A 106 -3.49 -7.12 -6.17
C MET A 106 -4.32 -6.96 -7.45
N HIS A 107 -3.66 -7.02 -8.62
CA HIS A 107 -4.24 -6.68 -9.92
C HIS A 107 -5.54 -7.45 -10.25
N TRP A 108 -5.68 -8.67 -9.75
CA TRP A 108 -6.85 -9.53 -9.94
C TRP A 108 -8.12 -9.00 -9.25
N VAL A 109 -7.99 -8.21 -8.18
CA VAL A 109 -9.12 -7.72 -7.38
C VAL A 109 -10.06 -6.85 -8.22
N ALA A 110 -9.50 -6.03 -9.11
CA ALA A 110 -10.30 -5.18 -9.99
C ALA A 110 -11.20 -6.00 -10.91
N ARG A 111 -10.69 -7.11 -11.45
CA ARG A 111 -11.43 -8.01 -12.34
C ARG A 111 -12.61 -8.63 -11.58
N THR A 112 -12.35 -9.20 -10.40
CA THR A 112 -13.36 -9.83 -9.54
C THR A 112 -14.44 -8.84 -9.12
N ALA A 113 -14.05 -7.67 -8.59
CA ALA A 113 -14.99 -6.66 -8.12
C ALA A 113 -15.88 -6.09 -9.23
N ARG A 114 -15.29 -5.75 -10.38
CA ARG A 114 -16.06 -5.21 -11.53
C ARG A 114 -17.00 -6.26 -12.13
N GLY A 115 -16.59 -7.53 -12.15
CA GLY A 115 -17.45 -8.64 -12.58
C GLY A 115 -18.73 -8.76 -11.75
N LEU A 116 -18.69 -8.32 -10.49
CA LEU A 116 -19.83 -8.30 -9.56
C LEU A 116 -20.49 -6.91 -9.44
N GLY A 117 -20.17 -5.98 -10.36
CA GLY A 117 -20.80 -4.67 -10.43
C GLY A 117 -20.28 -3.63 -9.43
N LEU A 118 -19.18 -3.89 -8.73
CA LEU A 118 -18.59 -2.92 -7.80
C LEU A 118 -17.63 -1.98 -8.52
N SER A 119 -17.58 -0.73 -8.07
CA SER A 119 -16.52 0.21 -8.47
C SER A 119 -15.19 -0.23 -7.84
N ALA A 120 -14.14 -0.38 -8.65
CA ALA A 120 -12.82 -0.81 -8.18
C ALA A 120 -11.79 0.31 -8.35
N VAL A 121 -11.15 0.71 -7.24
CA VAL A 121 -10.20 1.84 -7.15
C VAL A 121 -8.84 1.33 -6.67
N PRO A 122 -7.75 1.51 -7.43
CA PRO A 122 -6.41 1.13 -6.97
C PRO A 122 -5.92 2.06 -5.87
N PHE A 123 -5.19 1.50 -4.91
CA PHE A 123 -4.52 2.19 -3.82
C PHE A 123 -3.02 1.89 -3.88
N PHE A 124 -2.22 2.93 -4.08
CA PHE A 124 -0.77 2.80 -4.13
C PHE A 124 -0.20 3.03 -2.72
N THR A 125 0.34 1.97 -2.12
CA THR A 125 1.04 2.04 -0.83
C THR A 125 2.49 2.49 -0.96
N GLN A 126 3.00 2.57 -2.20
CA GLN A 126 4.33 3.05 -2.52
C GLN A 126 4.35 4.55 -2.82
N SER A 127 5.57 5.13 -2.86
CA SER A 127 5.76 6.54 -3.20
C SER A 127 5.29 6.86 -4.63
N CYS A 128 4.87 8.10 -4.86
CA CYS A 128 4.51 8.58 -6.21
C CYS A 128 5.66 8.43 -7.21
N ALA A 129 6.91 8.56 -6.76
CA ALA A 129 8.09 8.35 -7.61
C ALA A 129 8.19 6.90 -8.10
N GLY A 130 7.98 5.92 -7.21
CA GLY A 130 7.93 4.51 -7.60
C GLY A 130 6.78 4.20 -8.56
N GLY A 131 5.59 4.74 -8.26
CA GLY A 131 4.44 4.67 -9.16
C GLY A 131 4.71 5.25 -10.55
N ALA A 132 5.40 6.39 -10.62
CA ALA A 132 5.79 7.01 -11.88
C ALA A 132 6.73 6.13 -12.70
N VAL A 133 7.70 5.46 -12.06
CA VAL A 133 8.58 4.50 -12.77
C VAL A 133 7.76 3.39 -13.42
N TYR A 134 6.82 2.76 -12.69
CA TYR A 134 5.96 1.73 -13.29
C TYR A 134 5.12 2.27 -14.44
N TYR A 135 4.58 3.49 -14.31
CA TYR A 135 3.83 4.13 -15.37
C TYR A 135 4.67 4.33 -16.64
N TYR A 136 5.87 4.90 -16.52
CA TYR A 136 6.74 5.15 -17.67
C TYR A 136 7.21 3.84 -18.32
N VAL A 137 7.54 2.81 -17.52
CA VAL A 137 7.92 1.50 -18.04
C VAL A 137 6.75 0.83 -18.78
N ASN A 138 5.58 0.76 -18.14
CA ASN A 138 4.41 0.10 -18.73
C ASN A 138 3.82 0.86 -19.93
N SER A 139 4.11 2.17 -20.04
CA SER A 139 3.72 2.99 -21.20
C SER A 139 4.76 2.98 -22.33
N GLY A 140 5.87 2.25 -22.19
CA GLY A 140 6.96 2.23 -23.17
C GLY A 140 7.74 3.54 -23.26
N LEU A 141 7.63 4.40 -22.25
CA LEU A 141 8.33 5.69 -22.16
C LEU A 141 9.66 5.61 -21.42
N LEU A 142 9.91 4.48 -20.75
CA LEU A 142 11.17 4.14 -20.08
C LEU A 142 11.43 2.64 -20.28
N ASP A 143 12.66 2.27 -20.62
CA ASP A 143 13.00 0.85 -20.76
C ASP A 143 13.07 0.17 -19.40
N ALA A 144 12.58 -1.08 -19.34
CA ALA A 144 12.80 -1.93 -18.17
C ALA A 144 14.30 -2.27 -18.07
N PRO A 145 14.87 -2.35 -16.86
CA PRO A 145 16.21 -2.87 -16.69
C PRO A 145 16.33 -4.27 -17.29
N PRO A 146 17.44 -4.62 -17.96
CA PRO A 146 17.66 -5.98 -18.40
C PRO A 146 17.63 -6.92 -17.18
N PRO A 147 17.20 -8.20 -17.35
CA PRO A 147 17.29 -9.20 -16.28
C PRO A 147 18.72 -9.22 -15.73
N GLY A 148 18.86 -9.17 -14.41
CA GLY A 148 20.18 -9.23 -13.79
C GLY A 148 20.84 -10.57 -14.07
N ASP A 149 22.08 -10.56 -14.57
CA ASP A 149 22.90 -11.76 -14.62
C ASP A 149 23.03 -12.31 -13.20
N ALA A 150 22.56 -13.53 -12.95
CA ALA A 150 22.64 -14.21 -11.65
C ALA A 150 24.08 -14.55 -11.20
N GLY A 151 25.10 -13.93 -11.81
CA GLY A 151 26.50 -14.06 -11.46
C GLY A 151 27.29 -12.83 -11.88
N GLY A 152 27.51 -11.87 -10.98
CA GLY A 152 28.47 -10.80 -11.27
C GLY A 152 28.42 -9.58 -10.37
N ARG A 153 29.22 -9.63 -9.29
CA ARG A 153 29.95 -8.52 -8.65
C ARG A 153 29.21 -7.19 -8.48
N GLU A 154 29.00 -6.84 -7.22
CA GLU A 154 28.76 -5.50 -6.70
C GLU A 154 29.60 -4.45 -7.45
N ARG A 155 29.03 -3.81 -8.47
CA ARG A 155 29.55 -2.55 -8.99
C ARG A 155 29.08 -1.49 -8.01
N ALA A 156 29.95 -1.18 -7.05
CA ALA A 156 29.82 0.00 -6.23
C ALA A 156 29.56 1.21 -7.15
N VAL A 157 28.36 1.78 -7.04
CA VAL A 157 28.08 3.12 -7.58
C VAL A 157 29.06 4.05 -6.88
N ARG A 158 30.11 4.44 -7.58
CA ARG A 158 31.10 5.39 -7.08
C ARG A 158 30.42 6.76 -7.04
N THR A 159 29.70 7.03 -5.96
CA THR A 159 29.26 8.38 -5.65
C THR A 159 30.51 9.25 -5.62
N ARG A 160 30.53 10.31 -6.44
CA ARG A 160 31.56 11.34 -6.34
C ARG A 160 31.56 11.80 -4.89
N ARG A 161 32.65 11.55 -4.17
CA ARG A 161 32.84 12.06 -2.81
C ARG A 161 32.65 13.56 -2.86
N SER A 162 31.68 14.07 -2.10
CA SER A 162 31.58 15.48 -1.76
C SER A 162 32.91 15.93 -1.14
N PRO A 163 33.40 17.14 -1.41
CA PRO A 163 34.60 17.64 -0.74
C PRO A 163 34.36 17.72 0.78
N PRO A 164 35.39 17.47 1.61
CA PRO A 164 35.24 17.53 3.06
C PRO A 164 34.89 18.96 3.50
N PRO A 165 34.14 19.12 4.61
CA PRO A 165 33.84 20.43 5.17
C PRO A 165 35.14 21.12 5.60
N ARG A 166 35.26 22.42 5.28
CA ARG A 166 36.38 23.26 5.74
C ARG A 166 36.30 23.41 7.26
N SER A 167 37.44 23.36 7.94
CA SER A 167 37.56 23.44 9.39
C SER A 167 37.08 24.79 9.93
N PRO A 168 36.47 24.83 11.15
CA PRO A 168 35.97 26.05 11.74
C PRO A 168 37.11 26.75 12.50
N SER A 169 37.88 27.59 11.81
CA SER A 169 38.82 28.52 12.45
C SER A 169 39.07 29.71 11.54
N SER A 170 38.08 30.60 11.46
CA SER A 170 38.28 32.04 11.22
C SER A 170 36.94 32.79 11.35
N LEU A 171 36.94 33.77 12.26
CA LEU A 171 35.97 34.90 12.40
C LEU A 171 34.63 34.49 13.04
N ILE A 172 34.34 34.64 14.34
CA ILE A 172 34.42 35.80 15.26
C ILE A 172 33.95 37.13 14.64
N GLY A 173 32.84 37.65 15.20
CA GLY A 173 32.24 38.97 14.96
C GLY A 173 31.10 38.87 13.93
N THR A 174 29.82 38.98 14.27
CA THR A 174 29.19 40.12 14.96
C THR A 174 27.81 39.68 15.49
N ARG A 175 27.46 40.09 16.72
CA ARG A 175 26.09 39.98 17.26
C ARG A 175 25.16 40.89 16.48
N VAL A 176 23.99 40.39 16.06
CA VAL A 176 22.77 41.21 16.02
C VAL A 176 21.59 40.38 16.57
N THR A 177 20.95 40.99 17.55
CA THR A 177 19.73 40.64 18.27
C THR A 177 18.50 40.58 17.37
N GLY A 178 17.51 39.74 17.71
CA GLY A 178 16.11 40.13 17.56
C GLY A 178 15.12 39.08 17.05
N PHE A 179 14.11 38.87 17.90
CA PHE A 179 12.70 38.66 17.59
C PHE A 179 12.13 37.23 17.43
N SER A 180 11.45 36.84 18.51
CA SER A 180 10.32 35.92 18.59
C SER A 180 9.15 36.32 17.70
N SER A 181 8.46 35.36 17.08
CA SER A 181 7.03 35.12 17.35
C SER A 181 6.48 33.99 16.47
N THR A 182 5.70 33.14 17.13
CA THR A 182 4.69 32.22 16.60
C THR A 182 3.77 32.86 15.56
N ARG A 183 3.33 32.06 14.56
CA ARG A 183 1.94 32.12 14.06
C ARG A 183 1.52 30.84 13.35
N SER A 184 0.44 30.29 13.87
CA SER A 184 -0.46 29.35 13.22
C SER A 184 -1.11 29.97 11.98
N MET A 185 -1.36 29.15 10.96
CA MET A 185 -2.22 29.51 9.84
C MET A 185 -3.43 28.57 9.83
N SER A 186 -4.60 29.15 10.11
CA SER A 186 -5.90 28.61 9.73
C SER A 186 -6.18 28.95 8.26
N TRP A 187 -6.83 28.05 7.55
CA TRP A 187 -7.37 28.31 6.21
C TRP A 187 -8.89 28.35 6.28
N SER A 188 -9.47 29.45 5.81
CA SER A 188 -10.91 29.66 5.62
C SER A 188 -11.29 29.32 4.18
N SER A 189 -12.33 28.53 4.04
CA SER A 189 -12.95 28.11 2.78
C SER A 189 -13.62 29.27 2.03
N ARG A 190 -13.56 29.23 0.70
CA ARG A 190 -14.66 29.61 -0.19
C ARG A 190 -15.01 28.39 -1.02
#